data_AF-A0A357D0B4-F1
#
_entry.id   AF-A0A357D0B4-F1
#
_cell.length_a   1.000
_cell.length_b   1.000
_cell.length_c   1.000
_cell.angle_alpha   90.00
_cell.angle_beta   90.00
_cell.angle_gamma   90.00
#
_symmetry.space_group_name_H-M   'P 1'
#
loop_
_entity.id
_entity.type
_entity.pdbx_description
1 polymer ?
#
loop_
_entity_poly.entity_id
_entity_poly.type
_entity_poly.pdbx_seq_one_letter_code
_entity_poly.pdbx_strand_id
1 'polypeptide(L)'
;IRVFSVSVTWSLENAIDTADSMRARGYGLEGRSRFLVYRFSKKDLYLTALCVIFATAAVAGISLSYTGFTFYPVLSRVQFSAYSVITYSAYALLSFLPLFYYIKEKIKWRCLKSKI
;
A
#
# COMPACT_ATOMS: atom_id res chain seq x y z
N ILE A 1 2.66 -13.58 -38.21
CA ILE A 1 2.76 -12.22 -38.78
C ILE A 1 1.40 -11.58 -39.05
N ARG A 2 0.44 -12.25 -39.73
CA ARG A 2 -0.89 -11.67 -40.02
C ARG A 2 -1.68 -11.22 -38.78
N VAL A 3 -1.71 -12.05 -37.72
CA VAL A 3 -2.43 -11.71 -36.47
C VAL A 3 -1.86 -10.45 -35.83
N PHE A 4 -0.53 -10.32 -35.78
CA PHE A 4 0.13 -9.12 -35.25
C PHE A 4 -0.20 -7.87 -36.06
N SER A 5 -0.11 -7.94 -37.39
CA SER A 5 -0.45 -6.82 -38.27
C SER A 5 -1.91 -6.36 -38.08
N VAL A 6 -2.84 -7.32 -38.00
CA VAL A 6 -4.26 -7.02 -37.81
C VAL A 6 -4.52 -6.41 -36.43
N SER A 7 -3.90 -6.94 -35.37
CA SER A 7 -4.02 -6.36 -34.02
C SER A 7 -3.47 -4.94 -33.96
N VAL A 8 -2.35 -4.66 -34.63
CA VAL A 8 -1.77 -3.30 -34.68
C VAL A 8 -2.72 -2.33 -35.40
N THR A 9 -3.25 -2.71 -36.57
CA THR A 9 -4.21 -1.87 -37.29
C THR A 9 -5.46 -1.61 -36.45
N TRP A 10 -6.01 -2.63 -35.81
CA TRP A 10 -7.21 -2.50 -34.99
C TRP A 10 -6.99 -1.64 -33.73
N SER A 11 -5.84 -1.78 -33.06
CA SER A 11 -5.49 -0.91 -31.94
C SER A 11 -5.31 0.55 -32.37
N LEU A 12 -4.75 0.79 -33.56
CA LEU A 12 -4.57 2.15 -34.10
C LEU A 12 -5.90 2.80 -34.43
N GLU A 13 -6.81 2.06 -35.06
CA GLU A 13 -8.16 2.52 -35.41
C GLU A 13 -8.95 2.91 -34.15
N ASN A 14 -8.97 2.03 -33.14
CA ASN A 14 -9.61 2.35 -31.85
C ASN A 14 -8.99 3.56 -31.15
N ALA A 15 -7.66 3.72 -31.24
CA ALA A 15 -6.98 4.85 -30.63
C ALA A 15 -7.37 6.18 -31.29
N ILE A 16 -7.50 6.19 -32.62
CA ILE A 16 -7.94 7.36 -33.40
C ILE A 16 -9.39 7.72 -33.04
N ASP A 17 -10.31 6.74 -33.04
CA ASP A 17 -11.72 6.97 -32.69
C ASP A 17 -11.87 7.50 -31.25
N THR A 18 -11.09 6.94 -30.34
CA THR A 18 -11.09 7.38 -28.93
C THR A 18 -10.54 8.80 -28.81
N ALA A 19 -9.46 9.13 -29.52
CA ALA A 19 -8.86 10.46 -29.50
C ALA A 19 -9.81 11.53 -30.05
N ASP A 20 -10.51 11.22 -31.15
CA ASP A 20 -11.49 12.16 -31.72
C ASP A 20 -12.69 12.36 -30.79
N SER A 21 -13.21 11.28 -30.19
CA SER A 21 -14.26 11.36 -29.17
C SER A 21 -13.83 12.16 -27.93
N MET A 22 -12.58 11.98 -27.48
CA MET A 22 -12.01 12.76 -26.37
C MET A 22 -11.92 14.24 -26.75
N ARG A 23 -11.42 14.57 -27.95
CA ARG A 23 -11.32 15.94 -28.45
C ARG A 23 -12.68 16.61 -28.57
N ALA A 24 -13.69 15.91 -29.09
CA ALA A 24 -15.07 16.40 -29.17
C ALA A 24 -15.68 16.74 -27.79
N ARG A 25 -15.27 16.03 -26.74
CA ARG A 25 -15.66 16.28 -25.33
C ARG A 25 -14.79 17.34 -24.64
N GLY A 26 -13.93 18.07 -25.36
CA GLY A 26 -13.08 19.12 -24.82
C GLY A 26 -11.90 18.60 -23.98
N TYR A 27 -11.42 17.39 -24.24
CA TYR A 27 -10.21 16.87 -23.60
C TYR A 27 -8.99 17.74 -23.99
N GLY A 28 -8.25 18.24 -23.00
CA GLY A 28 -7.12 19.16 -23.19
C GLY A 28 -7.39 20.62 -22.81
N LEU A 29 -8.64 20.98 -22.51
CA LEU A 29 -9.01 22.29 -21.98
C LEU A 29 -8.75 22.37 -20.46
N GLU A 30 -8.40 23.56 -19.98
CA GLU A 30 -8.21 23.86 -18.56
C GLU A 30 -9.54 23.86 -17.78
N GLY A 31 -9.49 23.67 -16.46
CA GLY A 31 -10.67 23.72 -15.58
C GLY A 31 -11.40 22.39 -15.34
N ARG A 32 -10.78 21.25 -15.69
CA ARG A 32 -11.38 19.93 -15.44
C ARG A 32 -11.40 19.55 -13.96
N SER A 33 -12.54 19.08 -13.48
CA SER A 33 -12.61 18.40 -12.18
C SER A 33 -12.15 16.96 -12.32
N ARG A 34 -11.44 16.46 -11.30
CA ARG A 34 -11.02 15.06 -11.25
C ARG A 34 -12.14 14.23 -10.64
N PHE A 35 -12.69 13.31 -11.43
CA PHE A 35 -13.59 12.29 -10.89
C PHE A 35 -12.77 11.19 -10.21
N LEU A 36 -12.86 11.09 -8.88
CA LEU A 36 -12.25 10.04 -8.07
C LEU A 36 -13.37 9.21 -7.43
N VAL A 37 -13.40 7.92 -7.75
CA VAL A 37 -14.34 6.96 -7.13
C VAL A 37 -13.94 6.67 -5.68
N TYR A 38 -12.64 6.76 -5.38
CA TYR A 38 -12.09 6.49 -4.06
C TYR A 38 -12.12 7.75 -3.19
N ARG A 39 -12.82 7.68 -2.06
CA ARG A 39 -12.85 8.72 -1.03
C ARG A 39 -12.19 8.19 0.23
N PHE A 40 -11.44 9.03 0.92
CA PHE A 40 -10.81 8.67 2.18
C PHE A 40 -11.88 8.27 3.20
N SER A 41 -11.89 7.00 3.59
CA SER A 41 -12.90 6.46 4.48
C SER A 41 -12.43 6.54 5.93
N LYS A 42 -13.37 6.48 6.89
CA LYS A 42 -13.03 6.36 8.32
C LYS A 42 -12.14 5.14 8.60
N LYS A 43 -12.28 4.07 7.82
CA LYS A 43 -11.43 2.86 7.94
C LYS A 43 -9.97 3.16 7.62
N ASP A 44 -9.73 3.96 6.59
CA ASP A 44 -8.39 4.38 6.16
C ASP A 44 -7.79 5.31 7.21
N LEU A 45 -8.60 6.17 7.82
CA LEU A 45 -8.18 7.00 8.95
C LEU A 45 -7.73 6.16 10.14
N TYR A 46 -8.52 5.19 10.57
CA TYR A 46 -8.17 4.32 11.70
C TYR A 46 -6.89 3.52 11.44
N LEU A 47 -6.74 2.99 10.23
CA LEU A 47 -5.52 2.26 9.84
C LEU A 47 -4.31 3.18 9.84
N THR A 48 -4.44 4.37 9.27
CA THR A 48 -3.36 5.37 9.24
C THR A 48 -2.97 5.79 10.66
N ALA A 49 -3.95 6.06 11.53
CA ALA A 49 -3.70 6.40 12.93
C ALA A 49 -2.96 5.27 13.67
N LEU A 50 -3.38 4.02 13.46
CA LEU A 50 -2.72 2.84 14.05
C LEU A 50 -1.27 2.71 13.58
N CYS A 51 -1.01 2.89 12.28
CA CYS A 51 0.35 2.89 11.74
C CYS A 51 1.21 4.00 12.35
N VAL A 52 0.66 5.21 12.49
CA VAL A 52 1.38 6.34 13.10
C VAL A 52 1.73 6.04 14.56
N ILE A 53 0.81 5.48 15.34
CA ILE A 53 1.06 5.12 16.74
C ILE A 53 2.19 4.09 16.87
N PHE A 54 2.17 3.03 16.07
CA PHE A 54 3.24 2.02 16.12
C PHE A 54 4.57 2.57 15.60
N ALA A 55 4.54 3.41 14.56
CA ALA A 55 5.74 4.05 14.03
C ALA A 55 6.38 5.01 15.05
N THR A 56 5.60 5.85 15.73
CA THR A 56 6.12 6.77 16.75
C THR A 56 6.65 6.01 17.96
N ALA A 57 5.98 4.94 18.39
CA ALA A 57 6.47 4.07 19.45
C ALA A 57 7.81 3.39 19.08
N ALA A 58 7.95 2.91 17.84
CA ALA A 58 9.19 2.33 17.36
C ALA A 58 10.32 3.37 17.27
N VAL A 59 10.05 4.56 16.73
CA VAL A 59 11.03 5.66 16.64
C VAL A 59 11.47 6.13 18.02
N ALA A 60 10.54 6.29 18.97
CA ALA A 60 10.88 6.64 20.35
C ALA A 60 11.79 5.57 20.99
N GLY A 61 11.51 4.29 20.75
CA GLY A 61 12.34 3.18 21.19
C GLY A 61 13.78 3.22 20.70
N ILE A 62 13.96 3.56 19.43
CA ILE A 62 15.27 3.71 18.80
C ILE A 62 16.02 4.92 19.37
N SER A 63 15.35 6.06 19.52
CA SER A 63 15.93 7.29 20.05
C SER A 63 16.46 7.13 21.48
N LEU A 64 15.82 6.29 22.30
CA LEU A 64 16.28 5.99 23.65
C LEU A 64 17.40 4.92 23.69
N SER A 65 17.94 4.51 22.53
CA SER A 65 19.04 3.54 22.40
C SER A 65 18.78 2.16 23.02
N TYR A 66 17.52 1.83 23.34
CA TYR A 66 17.12 0.52 23.89
C TYR A 66 17.20 -0.63 22.87
N THR A 67 17.50 -0.31 21.62
CA THR A 67 17.74 -1.23 20.50
C THR A 67 19.20 -1.15 20.01
N GLY A 68 20.12 -0.63 20.82
CA GLY A 68 21.54 -0.57 20.49
C GLY A 68 22.13 -1.97 20.40
N PHE A 69 22.23 -2.53 19.20
CA PHE A 69 22.90 -3.79 18.93
C PHE A 69 24.19 -3.54 18.16
N THR A 70 25.33 -3.68 18.84
CA THR A 70 26.65 -3.59 18.20
C THR A 70 27.05 -4.95 17.65
N PHE A 71 27.19 -5.04 16.34
CA PHE A 71 27.60 -6.26 15.65
C PHE A 71 29.13 -6.53 15.76
N TYR A 72 29.95 -5.50 15.99
CA TYR A 72 31.41 -5.61 16.10
C TYR A 72 31.93 -4.77 17.29
N PRO A 73 33.03 -5.16 17.97
CA PRO A 73 33.82 -6.40 17.82
C PRO A 73 33.32 -7.59 18.67
N VAL A 74 32.33 -7.38 19.55
CA VAL A 74 31.67 -8.45 20.33
C VAL A 74 30.16 -8.29 20.16
N LEU A 75 29.44 -9.38 19.91
CA LEU A 75 27.98 -9.40 19.91
C LEU A 75 27.48 -8.96 21.29
N SER A 76 27.03 -7.72 21.38
CA SER A 76 26.42 -7.21 22.61
C SER A 76 25.17 -8.04 22.93
N ARG A 77 25.01 -8.42 24.20
CA ARG A 77 23.81 -9.13 24.63
C ARG A 77 22.60 -8.24 24.40
N VAL A 78 21.57 -8.80 23.77
CA VAL A 78 20.27 -8.13 23.66
C VAL A 78 19.79 -7.88 25.08
N GLN A 79 19.68 -6.61 25.46
CA GLN A 79 19.10 -6.25 26.74
C GLN A 79 17.60 -6.52 26.65
N PHE A 80 17.15 -7.60 27.28
CA PHE A 80 15.73 -7.90 27.45
C PHE A 80 15.14 -7.00 28.54
N SER A 81 15.07 -5.72 28.25
CA SER A 81 14.28 -4.77 29.05
C SER A 81 12.83 -4.80 28.57
N ALA A 82 11.88 -4.54 29.47
CA ALA A 82 10.47 -4.44 29.13
C ALA A 82 10.24 -3.42 27.99
N TYR A 83 10.99 -2.33 27.99
CA TYR A 83 10.94 -1.30 26.94
C TYR A 83 11.42 -1.84 25.58
N SER A 84 12.51 -2.59 25.53
CA SER A 84 13.01 -3.20 24.29
C SER A 84 11.99 -4.18 23.69
N VAL A 85 11.33 -5.00 24.52
CA VAL A 85 10.27 -5.92 24.08
C VAL A 85 9.07 -5.17 23.49
N ILE A 86 8.66 -4.07 24.12
CA ILE A 86 7.58 -3.21 23.60
C ILE A 86 7.97 -2.62 22.24
N THR A 87 9.21 -2.16 22.08
CA THR A 87 9.66 -1.54 20.82
C THR A 87 9.77 -2.56 19.68
N TYR A 88 10.26 -3.77 19.96
CA TYR A 88 10.33 -4.85 18.98
C TYR A 88 8.94 -5.36 18.59
N SER A 89 8.02 -5.48 19.56
CA SER A 89 6.64 -5.90 19.27
C SER A 89 5.87 -4.84 18.47
N ALA A 90 6.03 -3.55 18.78
CA ALA A 90 5.43 -2.46 18.00
C ALA A 90 5.93 -2.45 16.54
N TYR A 91 7.24 -2.63 16.34
CA TYR A 91 7.82 -2.73 15.00
C TYR A 91 7.34 -3.99 14.25
N ALA A 92 7.29 -5.14 14.91
CA ALA A 92 6.77 -6.37 14.33
C ALA A 92 5.31 -6.20 13.88
N LEU A 93 4.44 -5.66 14.75
CA LEU A 93 3.04 -5.41 14.41
C LEU A 93 2.88 -4.47 13.22
N LEU A 94 3.67 -3.40 13.16
CA LEU A 94 3.69 -2.48 12.01
C LEU A 94 4.07 -3.20 10.72
N SER A 95 5.10 -4.06 10.76
CA SER A 95 5.56 -4.82 9.59
C SER A 95 4.59 -5.92 9.15
N PHE A 96 3.84 -6.52 10.07
CA PHE A 96 2.87 -7.59 9.76
C PHE A 96 1.49 -7.04 9.34
N LEU A 97 1.21 -5.76 9.56
CA LEU A 97 -0.04 -5.09 9.17
C LEU A 97 -0.46 -5.32 7.70
N PRO A 98 0.43 -5.19 6.69
CA PRO A 98 0.07 -5.50 5.30
C PRO A 98 -0.29 -6.98 5.08
N LEU A 99 0.39 -7.90 5.77
CA LEU A 99 0.12 -9.33 5.67
C LEU A 99 -1.26 -9.68 6.23
N PHE A 100 -1.63 -9.10 7.38
CA PHE A 100 -2.96 -9.30 7.95
C PHE A 100 -4.07 -8.80 7.03
N TYR A 101 -3.86 -7.64 6.38
CA TYR A 101 -4.83 -7.10 5.42
C TYR A 101 -4.99 -7.99 4.20
N TYR A 102 -3.88 -8.45 3.64
CA TYR A 102 -3.88 -9.36 2.50
C TYR A 102 -4.61 -10.67 2.81
N ILE A 103 -4.35 -11.29 3.96
CA ILE A 103 -5.00 -12.53 4.38
C ILE A 103 -6.51 -12.32 4.55
N LYS A 104 -6.91 -11.25 5.24
CA LYS A 104 -8.33 -10.91 5.46
C LYS A 104 -9.07 -10.74 4.14
N GLU A 105 -8.47 -10.03 3.19
CA GLU A 105 -9.05 -9.82 1.87
C GLU A 105 -9.16 -11.15 1.11
N LYS A 106 -8.10 -11.95 1.08
CA LYS A 106 -8.10 -13.27 0.44
C LYS A 106 -9.19 -14.20 0.99
N ILE A 107 -9.40 -14.21 2.31
CA ILE A 107 -10.48 -14.98 2.95
C ILE A 107 -11.84 -14.46 2.47
N LYS A 108 -12.05 -13.14 2.52
CA LYS A 108 -13.31 -12.52 2.07
C LYS A 108 -13.63 -12.88 0.61
N TRP A 109 -12.64 -12.81 -0.28
CA TRP A 109 -12.78 -13.21 -1.68
C TRP A 109 -13.13 -14.69 -1.83
N ARG A 110 -12.49 -15.58 -1.07
CA ARG A 110 -12.83 -17.02 -1.08
C ARG A 110 -14.26 -17.28 -0.62
N CYS A 111 -14.70 -16.62 0.45
CA CYS A 111 -16.07 -16.75 0.96
C CYS A 111 -17.11 -16.24 -0.05
N LEU A 112 -16.83 -15.13 -0.75
CA LEU A 112 -17.72 -14.60 -1.77
C LEU A 112 -17.80 -15.49 -3.01
N LYS A 113 -16.66 -16.04 -3.47
CA LYS A 113 -16.61 -16.96 -4.60
C LYS A 113 -17.33 -18.28 -4.32
N SER A 114 -17.32 -18.74 -3.07
CA SER A 114 -18.04 -19.95 -2.66
C SER A 114 -19.56 -19.78 -2.53
N LYS A 115 -20.06 -18.54 -2.55
CA LYS A 115 -21.48 -18.22 -2.41
C LYS A 115 -22.19 -18.01 -3.77
N ILE A 116 -21.42 -18.05 -4.86
CA ILE A 116 -21.87 -18.04 -6.26
C ILE A 116 -21.88 -19.49 -6.72
#